data_AF-A0A7Y6UFZ2-F1
#
_entry.id   AF-A0A7Y6UFZ2-F1
#
_cell.length_a   1.000
_cell.length_b   1.000
_cell.length_c   1.000
_cell.angle_alpha   90.00
_cell.angle_beta   90.00
_cell.angle_gamma   90.00
#
_symmetry.space_group_name_H-M   'P 1'
#
loop_
_entity.id
_entity.type
_entity.pdbx_description
1 polymer ?
#
loop_
_entity_poly.entity_id
_entity_poly.type
_entity_poly.pdbx_seq_one_letter_code
_entity_poly.pdbx_strand_id
1 'polypeptide(L)'
;MEVFFLMMGLWLVVAVALGMRRPRGFGGAALRARLDAVYGEPHELVRVSPAGFPEADLEFYDRAKKELEAKGYTFIADVEDTTLTRIYPHNRTFMRLFVDAGRMIRASVYHLHPRGVVISMLQLVQLFPRHLRVIELSSEVAGTFLVTSNTHGVDRLEPPPEAKVERLPLSTPVLEVVARHEKRITELLREHPERSPVSYESFDDVLASIARAHVAMARHRQKVGGLSRDELERLKGRPLSATEEAFLREVQGKPDPDAAK
;
A
#
# COMPACT_ATOMS: atom_id res chain seq x y z
N MET A 1 -1.34 -1.97 8.51
CA MET A 1 -1.68 -2.38 7.13
C MET A 1 -1.65 -1.17 6.20
N GLU A 2 -0.58 -0.37 6.22
CA GLU A 2 -0.77 1.07 6.46
C GLU A 2 0.18 2.03 5.73
N VAL A 3 0.94 1.45 4.82
CA VAL A 3 1.75 2.10 3.77
C VAL A 3 1.89 1.09 2.62
N PHE A 4 1.79 -0.18 3.01
CA PHE A 4 2.06 -1.34 2.21
C PHE A 4 0.90 -1.78 1.34
N PHE A 5 -0.36 -1.56 1.74
CA PHE A 5 -1.50 -1.84 0.85
C PHE A 5 -1.42 -1.04 -0.44
N LEU A 6 -1.01 0.21 -0.28
CA LEU A 6 -0.88 1.18 -1.35
C LEU A 6 0.40 1.02 -2.14
N MET A 7 1.55 0.95 -1.47
CA MET A 7 2.81 0.76 -2.18
C MET A 7 2.79 -0.59 -2.93
N MET A 8 2.33 -1.68 -2.31
CA MET A 8 2.26 -2.99 -2.98
C MET A 8 1.16 -3.05 -4.04
N GLY A 9 0.00 -2.44 -3.80
CA GLY A 9 -1.09 -2.34 -4.78
C GLY A 9 -0.69 -1.56 -6.02
N LEU A 10 -0.01 -0.43 -5.84
CA LEU A 10 0.53 0.39 -6.92
C LEU A 10 1.65 -0.34 -7.68
N TRP A 11 2.57 -1.02 -6.98
CA TRP A 11 3.60 -1.84 -7.62
C TRP A 11 2.99 -3.03 -8.37
N LEU A 12 1.90 -3.61 -7.87
CA LEU A 12 1.17 -4.65 -8.56
C LEU A 12 0.51 -4.12 -9.83
N VAL A 13 -0.09 -2.92 -9.81
CA VAL A 13 -0.60 -2.25 -11.02
C VAL A 13 0.50 -2.10 -12.06
N VAL A 14 1.68 -1.62 -11.64
CA VAL A 14 2.85 -1.47 -12.52
C VAL A 14 3.32 -2.83 -13.04
N ALA A 15 3.41 -3.84 -12.18
CA ALA A 15 3.87 -5.17 -12.54
C ALA A 15 2.89 -5.89 -13.47
N VAL A 16 1.58 -5.72 -13.28
CA VAL A 16 0.52 -6.19 -14.18
C VAL A 16 0.62 -5.49 -15.54
N ALA A 17 0.77 -4.16 -15.56
CA ALA A 17 0.93 -3.39 -16.80
C ALA A 17 2.18 -3.81 -17.61
N LEU A 18 3.28 -4.15 -16.92
CA LEU A 18 4.52 -4.62 -17.54
C LEU A 18 4.45 -6.11 -17.94
N GLY A 19 3.81 -6.96 -17.14
CA GLY A 19 3.68 -8.40 -17.38
C GLY A 19 2.79 -8.74 -18.59
N MET A 20 1.72 -7.98 -18.79
CA MET A 20 0.78 -8.18 -19.92
C MET A 20 1.34 -7.80 -21.30
N ARG A 21 2.50 -7.14 -21.37
CA ARG A 21 3.14 -6.74 -22.65
C ARG A 21 4.14 -7.75 -23.18
N ARG A 22 4.46 -8.82 -22.46
CA ARG A 22 5.37 -9.85 -22.96
C ARG A 22 4.64 -10.74 -23.97
N PRO A 23 5.08 -10.80 -25.24
CA PRO A 23 4.53 -11.73 -26.20
C PRO A 23 4.94 -13.14 -25.77
N ARG A 24 3.96 -13.98 -25.42
CA ARG A 24 4.04 -15.37 -24.89
C ARG A 24 4.01 -15.46 -23.35
N GLY A 25 3.12 -16.34 -22.85
CA GLY A 25 2.68 -16.58 -21.46
C GLY A 25 3.75 -16.86 -20.40
N PHE A 26 4.67 -15.90 -20.22
CA PHE A 26 5.65 -15.88 -19.13
C PHE A 26 5.44 -14.67 -18.20
N GLY A 27 4.41 -13.87 -18.45
CA GLY A 27 4.09 -12.69 -17.65
C GLY A 27 3.51 -13.07 -16.28
N GLY A 28 2.67 -14.11 -16.22
CA GLY A 28 1.95 -14.48 -15.01
C GLY A 28 2.86 -15.12 -13.97
N ALA A 29 3.72 -16.05 -14.37
CA ALA A 29 4.71 -16.68 -13.48
C ALA A 29 5.70 -15.65 -12.89
N ALA A 30 6.17 -14.70 -13.70
CA ALA A 30 7.03 -13.62 -13.23
C ALA A 30 6.32 -12.69 -12.24
N LEU A 31 5.03 -12.42 -12.46
CA LEU A 31 4.20 -11.66 -11.53
C LEU A 31 3.97 -12.43 -10.23
N ARG A 32 3.71 -13.74 -10.30
CA ARG A 32 3.58 -14.61 -9.14
C ARG A 32 4.84 -14.61 -8.29
N ALA A 33 6.01 -14.80 -8.89
CA ALA A 33 7.28 -14.74 -8.17
C ALA A 33 7.51 -13.38 -7.47
N ARG A 34 7.07 -12.28 -8.08
CA ARG A 34 7.11 -10.96 -7.44
C ARG A 34 6.12 -10.84 -6.30
N LEU A 35 4.88 -11.32 -6.48
CA LEU A 35 3.89 -11.38 -5.42
C LEU A 35 4.41 -12.20 -4.24
N ASP A 36 5.09 -13.31 -4.50
CA ASP A 36 5.69 -14.16 -3.47
C ASP A 36 6.86 -13.46 -2.77
N ALA A 37 7.71 -12.74 -3.49
CA ALA A 37 8.77 -11.94 -2.87
C ALA A 37 8.20 -10.79 -2.01
N VAL A 38 7.09 -10.20 -2.46
CA VAL A 38 6.42 -9.07 -1.81
C VAL A 38 5.58 -9.52 -0.60
N TYR A 39 4.98 -10.71 -0.62
CA TYR A 39 4.07 -11.17 0.44
C TYR A 39 4.55 -12.42 1.19
N GLY A 40 5.71 -12.96 0.85
CA GLY A 40 6.23 -14.22 1.39
C GLY A 40 7.00 -14.07 2.70
N GLU A 41 7.63 -12.91 2.92
CA GLU A 41 8.47 -12.64 4.09
C GLU A 41 8.02 -11.37 4.83
N PRO A 42 8.27 -11.27 6.15
CA PRO A 42 8.12 -10.00 6.86
C PRO A 42 8.93 -8.88 6.20
N HIS A 43 8.37 -7.68 6.19
CA HIS A 43 9.08 -6.53 5.64
C HIS A 43 10.06 -5.95 6.66
N GLU A 44 11.22 -5.55 6.16
CA GLU A 44 12.29 -4.98 6.97
C GLU A 44 12.30 -3.46 6.79
N LEU A 45 11.76 -2.76 7.79
CA LEU A 45 11.78 -1.31 7.85
C LEU A 45 13.00 -0.85 8.64
N VAL A 46 13.83 -0.02 8.00
CA VAL A 46 15.03 0.55 8.62
C VAL A 46 14.89 2.05 8.76
N ARG A 47 15.45 2.62 9.83
CA ARG A 47 15.53 4.08 9.97
C ARG A 47 16.52 4.65 8.96
N VAL A 48 16.15 5.78 8.36
CA VAL A 48 16.95 6.42 7.33
C VAL A 48 17.02 7.93 7.54
N SER A 49 17.96 8.58 6.84
CA SER A 49 18.04 10.04 6.77
C SER A 49 17.42 10.56 5.47
N PRO A 50 16.72 11.71 5.48
CA PRO A 50 16.23 12.36 4.27
C PRO A 50 17.32 12.59 3.20
N ALA A 51 18.58 12.79 3.61
CA ALA A 51 19.70 13.00 2.70
C ALA A 51 19.96 11.79 1.78
N GLY A 52 19.49 10.59 2.15
CA GLY A 52 19.59 9.39 1.32
C GLY A 52 18.54 9.26 0.21
N PHE A 53 17.63 10.24 0.09
CA PHE A 53 16.50 10.27 -0.83
C PHE A 53 16.38 11.63 -1.53
N PRO A 54 17.35 12.01 -2.37
CA PRO A 54 17.36 13.31 -3.05
C PRO A 54 16.15 13.56 -3.97
N GLU A 55 15.44 12.51 -4.38
CA GLU A 55 14.20 12.61 -5.17
C GLU A 55 12.92 12.78 -4.34
N ALA A 56 13.01 12.67 -3.01
CA ALA A 56 11.85 12.84 -2.15
C ALA A 56 11.40 14.31 -2.18
N ASP A 57 10.08 14.53 -2.19
CA ASP A 57 9.51 15.88 -2.10
C ASP A 57 9.55 16.32 -0.63
N LEU A 58 10.74 16.71 -0.14
CA LEU A 58 10.97 17.05 1.27
C LEU A 58 10.06 18.20 1.75
N GLU A 59 9.72 19.13 0.87
CA GLU A 59 8.77 20.20 1.20
C GLU A 59 7.38 19.64 1.56
N PHE A 60 6.91 18.62 0.83
CA PHE A 60 5.66 17.94 1.18
C PHE A 60 5.76 17.28 2.57
N TYR A 61 6.85 16.58 2.87
CA TYR A 61 7.03 15.96 4.20
C TYR A 61 7.09 16.97 5.32
N ASP A 62 7.73 18.12 5.11
CA ASP A 62 7.89 19.15 6.13
C ASP A 62 6.59 19.90 6.37
N ARG A 63 5.79 20.16 5.32
CA ARG A 63 4.42 20.68 5.47
C ARG A 63 3.54 19.69 6.24
N ALA A 64 3.52 18.42 5.84
CA ALA A 64 2.71 17.40 6.51
C ALA A 64 3.15 17.20 7.96
N LYS A 65 4.46 17.21 8.25
CA LYS A 65 5.00 17.17 9.61
C LYS A 65 4.45 18.32 10.46
N LYS A 66 4.56 19.56 9.97
CA LYS A 66 4.07 20.74 10.69
C LYS A 66 2.58 20.65 10.98
N GLU A 67 1.77 20.22 10.01
CA GLU A 67 0.32 20.06 10.18
C GLU A 67 -0.04 18.96 11.20
N LEU A 68 0.64 17.82 11.13
CA LEU A 68 0.44 16.71 12.07
C LEU A 68 0.89 17.07 13.49
N GLU A 69 2.06 17.70 13.65
CA GLU A 69 2.57 18.16 14.95
C GLU A 69 1.64 19.21 15.58
N ALA A 70 1.12 20.15 14.77
CA ALA A 70 0.12 21.12 15.23
C ALA A 70 -1.20 20.45 15.70
N LYS A 71 -1.51 19.26 15.20
CA LYS A 71 -2.67 18.44 15.60
C LYS A 71 -2.36 17.51 16.79
N GLY A 72 -1.14 17.51 17.32
CA GLY A 72 -0.72 16.72 18.47
C GLY A 72 -0.09 15.37 18.12
N TYR A 73 0.22 15.12 16.84
CA TYR A 73 0.98 13.93 16.45
C TYR A 73 2.46 14.13 16.76
N THR A 74 3.10 13.09 17.29
CA THR A 74 4.54 13.05 17.56
C THR A 74 5.25 12.32 16.43
N PHE A 75 6.31 12.93 15.87
CA PHE A 75 7.21 12.26 14.93
C PHE A 75 7.94 11.09 15.61
N ILE A 76 7.96 9.93 14.95
CA ILE A 76 8.61 8.71 15.46
C ILE A 76 9.92 8.45 14.71
N ALA A 77 9.86 8.36 13.39
CA ALA A 77 11.01 8.00 12.57
C ALA A 77 10.78 8.32 11.09
N ASP A 78 11.88 8.55 10.41
CA ASP A 78 11.96 8.44 8.95
C ASP A 78 12.47 7.02 8.63
N VAL A 79 11.81 6.32 7.72
CA VAL A 79 12.09 4.90 7.42
C VAL A 79 12.07 4.59 5.93
N GLU A 80 12.69 3.48 5.58
CA GLU A 80 12.64 2.82 4.28
C GLU A 80 12.26 1.36 4.49
N ASP A 81 11.43 0.82 3.59
CA ASP A 81 11.27 -0.62 3.49
C ASP A 81 12.34 -1.21 2.56
N THR A 82 13.31 -1.88 3.17
CA THR A 82 14.42 -2.50 2.44
C THR A 82 13.99 -3.76 1.71
N THR A 83 12.93 -4.45 2.14
CA THR A 83 12.35 -5.58 1.40
C THR A 83 11.85 -5.12 0.06
N LEU A 84 11.02 -4.07 0.01
CA LEU A 84 10.55 -3.52 -1.27
C LEU A 84 11.66 -2.85 -2.08
N THR A 85 12.67 -2.27 -1.43
CA THR A 85 13.84 -1.73 -2.15
C THR A 85 14.63 -2.82 -2.86
N ARG A 86 14.81 -4.00 -2.26
CA ARG A 86 15.45 -5.14 -2.94
C ARG A 86 14.65 -5.60 -4.16
N ILE A 87 13.32 -5.53 -4.11
CA ILE A 87 12.42 -5.94 -5.19
C ILE A 87 12.34 -4.86 -6.29
N TYR A 88 12.34 -3.58 -5.90
CA TYR A 88 12.18 -2.41 -6.75
C TYR A 88 13.30 -1.37 -6.50
N PRO A 89 14.57 -1.66 -6.83
CA PRO A 89 15.72 -0.85 -6.41
C PRO A 89 15.73 0.58 -6.96
N HIS A 90 15.01 0.84 -8.06
CA HIS A 90 14.91 2.18 -8.65
C HIS A 90 13.79 3.03 -8.05
N ASN A 91 12.99 2.45 -7.17
CA ASN A 91 11.81 3.07 -6.58
C ASN A 91 11.82 2.95 -5.06
N ARG A 92 12.97 3.31 -4.49
CA ARG A 92 13.15 3.46 -3.04
C ARG A 92 12.12 4.45 -2.51
N THR A 93 11.47 4.09 -1.41
CA THR A 93 10.41 4.92 -0.81
C THR A 93 10.86 5.36 0.57
N PHE A 94 11.02 6.66 0.73
CA PHE A 94 11.15 7.33 2.01
C PHE A 94 9.76 7.46 2.64
N MET A 95 9.63 7.19 3.94
CA MET A 95 8.38 7.29 4.68
C MET A 95 8.62 7.99 6.01
N ARG A 96 7.74 8.91 6.39
CA ARG A 96 7.78 9.60 7.68
C ARG A 96 6.63 9.13 8.55
N LEU A 97 6.94 8.63 9.74
CA LEU A 97 6.00 8.02 10.66
C LEU A 97 5.72 8.92 11.86
N PHE A 98 4.45 8.96 12.27
CA PHE A 98 3.95 9.70 13.43
C PHE A 98 2.96 8.86 14.21
N VAL A 99 2.75 9.23 15.47
CA VAL A 99 1.71 8.67 16.34
C VAL A 99 0.94 9.82 16.98
N ASP A 100 -0.39 9.71 17.09
CA ASP A 100 -1.22 10.73 17.73
C ASP A 100 -0.98 10.86 19.24
N ALA A 101 -1.55 11.90 19.85
CA ALA A 101 -1.42 12.13 21.29
C ALA A 101 -2.02 11.00 22.15
N GLY A 102 -3.07 10.33 21.66
CA GLY A 102 -3.69 9.19 22.32
C GLY A 102 -2.94 7.88 22.13
N ARG A 103 -1.87 7.85 21.33
CA ARG A 103 -1.05 6.67 21.01
C ARG A 103 -1.80 5.54 20.30
N MET A 104 -2.94 5.81 19.68
CA MET A 104 -3.79 4.77 19.04
C MET A 104 -3.76 4.84 17.51
N ILE A 105 -3.41 6.00 16.97
CA ILE A 105 -3.42 6.28 15.54
C ILE A 105 -1.98 6.46 15.09
N ARG A 106 -1.56 5.66 14.11
CA ARG A 106 -0.33 5.91 13.38
C ARG A 106 -0.64 6.67 12.11
N ALA A 107 0.10 7.75 11.85
CA ALA A 107 0.12 8.39 10.54
C ALA A 107 1.43 8.06 9.81
N SER A 108 1.32 7.82 8.51
CA SER A 108 2.43 7.58 7.61
C SER A 108 2.31 8.54 6.43
N VAL A 109 3.36 9.30 6.17
CA VAL A 109 3.45 10.24 5.05
C VAL A 109 4.52 9.73 4.11
N TYR A 110 4.22 9.64 2.82
CA TYR A 110 5.20 9.20 1.83
C TYR A 110 4.92 9.76 0.43
N HIS A 111 5.96 9.81 -0.39
CA HIS A 111 5.93 10.31 -1.75
C HIS A 111 6.45 9.22 -2.67
N LEU A 112 5.58 8.74 -3.56
CA LEU A 112 5.97 7.80 -4.60
C LEU A 112 6.22 8.56 -5.90
N HIS A 113 7.36 8.28 -6.50
CA HIS A 113 7.71 8.73 -7.84
C HIS A 113 7.93 7.50 -8.73
N PRO A 114 6.87 6.95 -9.33
CA PRO A 114 6.98 5.70 -10.08
C PRO A 114 7.81 5.93 -11.34
N ARG A 115 8.93 5.22 -11.47
CA ARG A 115 9.85 5.31 -12.62
C ARG A 115 9.65 4.12 -13.57
N GLY A 116 9.91 4.36 -14.87
CA GLY A 116 9.97 3.32 -15.89
C GLY A 116 9.43 3.81 -17.23
N VAL A 117 10.02 3.39 -18.35
CA VAL A 117 9.74 3.90 -19.71
C VAL A 117 8.24 3.95 -20.04
N VAL A 118 7.49 2.91 -19.67
CA VAL A 118 6.04 2.83 -19.92
C VAL A 118 5.26 3.80 -19.03
N ILE A 119 5.62 3.92 -17.76
CA ILE A 119 4.99 4.86 -16.84
C ILE A 119 5.31 6.30 -17.28
N SER A 120 6.54 6.56 -17.70
CA SER A 120 6.95 7.86 -18.24
C SER A 120 6.15 8.22 -19.50
N MET A 121 5.85 7.25 -20.37
CA MET A 121 4.94 7.48 -21.51
C MET A 121 3.50 7.80 -21.07
N LEU A 122 2.96 7.08 -20.08
CA LEU A 122 1.62 7.36 -19.55
C LEU A 122 1.54 8.71 -18.80
N GLN A 123 2.62 9.09 -18.11
CA GLN A 123 2.77 10.40 -17.46
C GLN A 123 2.89 11.53 -18.50
N LEU A 124 3.47 11.27 -19.68
CA LEU A 124 3.59 12.26 -20.75
C LEU A 124 2.22 12.64 -21.33
N VAL A 125 1.30 11.68 -21.39
CA VAL A 125 -0.10 11.92 -21.81
C VAL A 125 -1.04 12.25 -20.63
N GLN A 126 -0.49 12.57 -19.45
CA GLN A 126 -1.23 12.92 -18.22
C GLN A 126 -2.25 11.87 -17.72
N LEU A 127 -2.16 10.63 -18.20
CA LEU A 127 -3.02 9.54 -17.76
C LEU A 127 -2.57 8.95 -16.41
N PHE A 128 -1.41 9.37 -15.91
CA PHE A 128 -0.88 8.95 -14.62
C PHE A 128 -0.15 10.11 -13.92
N PRO A 129 -0.43 10.38 -12.63
CA PRO A 129 0.27 11.42 -11.89
C PRO A 129 1.75 11.09 -11.72
N ARG A 130 2.62 12.10 -11.90
CA ARG A 130 4.08 11.95 -11.74
C ARG A 130 4.52 11.81 -10.29
N HIS A 131 3.75 12.40 -9.38
CA HIS A 131 4.04 12.49 -7.96
C HIS A 131 2.79 12.06 -7.20
N LEU A 132 2.91 10.99 -6.43
CA LEU A 132 1.86 10.52 -5.54
C LEU A 132 2.26 10.89 -4.13
N ARG A 133 1.61 11.91 -3.58
CA ARG A 133 1.79 12.37 -2.20
C ARG A 133 0.74 11.69 -1.36
N VAL A 134 1.16 10.74 -0.54
CA VAL A 134 0.26 9.88 0.21
C VAL A 134 0.32 10.21 1.70
N ILE A 135 -0.86 10.30 2.28
CA ILE A 135 -1.11 10.40 3.71
C ILE A 135 -2.00 9.22 4.06
N GLU A 136 -1.57 8.45 5.05
CA GLU A 136 -2.27 7.25 5.48
C GLU A 136 -2.29 7.20 7.00
N LEU A 137 -3.49 7.06 7.56
CA LEU A 137 -3.71 6.92 8.99
C LEU A 137 -4.32 5.56 9.28
N SER A 138 -3.98 5.02 10.44
CA SER A 138 -4.57 3.78 10.87
C SER A 138 -4.44 3.48 12.34
N SER A 139 -5.39 2.66 12.77
CA SER A 139 -5.55 2.16 14.12
C SER A 139 -5.76 0.65 14.06
N GLU A 140 -5.16 -0.07 15.00
CA GLU A 140 -5.42 -1.50 15.18
C GLU A 140 -6.31 -1.69 16.42
N VAL A 141 -7.45 -2.34 16.25
CA VAL A 141 -8.43 -2.58 17.32
C VAL A 141 -8.82 -4.05 17.30
N ALA A 142 -8.38 -4.80 18.32
CA ALA A 142 -8.63 -6.24 18.44
C ALA A 142 -8.31 -7.03 17.13
N GLY A 143 -7.17 -6.75 16.50
CA GLY A 143 -6.74 -7.37 15.25
C GLY A 143 -7.45 -6.89 13.98
N THR A 144 -8.40 -5.95 14.09
CA THR A 144 -8.98 -5.23 12.95
C THR A 144 -8.19 -3.96 12.68
N PHE A 145 -7.84 -3.71 11.43
CA PHE A 145 -7.11 -2.53 11.00
C PHE A 145 -8.08 -1.54 10.35
N LEU A 146 -8.23 -0.38 10.95
CA LEU A 146 -8.97 0.72 10.36
C LEU A 146 -7.96 1.58 9.59
N VAL A 147 -8.15 1.81 8.29
CA VAL A 147 -7.19 2.57 7.47
C VAL A 147 -7.92 3.67 6.70
N THR A 148 -7.43 4.91 6.78
CA THR A 148 -7.89 6.04 5.95
C THR A 148 -6.70 6.61 5.17
N SER A 149 -6.83 6.76 3.85
CA SER A 149 -5.76 7.34 3.04
C SER A 149 -6.28 8.17 1.86
N ASN A 150 -5.47 9.08 1.32
CA ASN A 150 -5.82 9.92 0.17
C ASN A 150 -5.52 9.25 -1.18
N THR A 151 -5.96 8.01 -1.39
CA THR A 151 -5.45 7.18 -2.49
C THR A 151 -6.51 6.59 -3.40
N HIS A 152 -7.67 7.24 -3.41
CA HIS A 152 -8.75 6.89 -4.30
C HIS A 152 -8.28 6.92 -5.77
N GLY A 153 -8.57 5.83 -6.50
CA GLY A 153 -8.24 5.68 -7.92
C GLY A 153 -6.86 5.09 -8.22
N VAL A 154 -5.94 5.05 -7.25
CA VAL A 154 -4.59 4.48 -7.44
C VAL A 154 -4.39 3.11 -6.80
N ASP A 155 -5.07 2.82 -5.68
CA ASP A 155 -5.13 1.48 -5.11
C ASP A 155 -6.42 0.79 -5.51
N ARG A 156 -6.27 -0.36 -6.17
CA ARG A 156 -7.37 -1.17 -6.70
C ARG A 156 -7.36 -2.59 -6.15
N LEU A 157 -6.49 -2.88 -5.19
CA LEU A 157 -6.46 -4.17 -4.53
C LEU A 157 -7.49 -4.25 -3.43
N GLU A 158 -8.01 -5.45 -3.28
CA GLU A 158 -8.92 -5.79 -2.21
C GLU A 158 -8.19 -5.84 -0.86
N PRO A 159 -8.66 -5.14 0.17
CA PRO A 159 -8.12 -5.33 1.49
C PRO A 159 -8.46 -6.73 2.02
N PRO A 160 -7.65 -7.32 2.94
CA PRO A 160 -8.05 -8.52 3.64
C PRO A 160 -9.28 -8.21 4.51
N PRO A 161 -10.07 -9.22 4.90
CA PRO A 161 -11.27 -9.03 5.71
C PRO A 161 -11.03 -8.29 7.04
N GLU A 162 -9.82 -8.36 7.57
CA GLU A 162 -9.39 -7.70 8.80
C GLU A 162 -9.16 -6.19 8.61
N ALA A 163 -9.14 -5.67 7.38
CA ALA A 163 -8.89 -4.27 7.08
C ALA A 163 -10.15 -3.53 6.60
N LYS A 164 -10.54 -2.49 7.33
CA LYS A 164 -11.60 -1.55 6.97
C LYS A 164 -10.97 -0.30 6.36
N VAL A 165 -10.91 -0.22 5.03
CA VAL A 165 -10.21 0.85 4.30
C VAL A 165 -11.18 1.91 3.77
N GLU A 166 -10.88 3.19 4.02
CA GLU A 166 -11.49 4.35 3.35
C GLU A 166 -10.43 5.03 2.48
N ARG A 167 -10.75 5.26 1.20
CA ARG A 167 -9.85 5.92 0.24
C ARG A 167 -10.47 7.24 -0.21
N LEU A 168 -9.79 8.34 0.07
CA LEU A 168 -10.15 9.71 -0.26
C LEU A 168 -9.42 10.17 -1.54
N PRO A 169 -9.86 11.23 -2.24
CA PRO A 169 -9.15 11.78 -3.40
C PRO A 169 -7.66 12.09 -3.11
N LEU A 170 -6.79 11.94 -4.12
CA LEU A 170 -5.36 12.28 -4.00
C LEU A 170 -5.08 13.72 -3.56
N SER A 171 -6.00 14.64 -3.87
CA SER A 171 -5.90 16.06 -3.49
C SER A 171 -6.41 16.35 -2.06
N THR A 172 -6.88 15.36 -1.32
CA THR A 172 -7.41 15.58 0.04
C THR A 172 -6.30 16.09 0.97
N PRO A 173 -6.51 17.22 1.68
CA PRO A 173 -5.53 17.78 2.62
C PRO A 173 -5.25 16.87 3.82
N VAL A 174 -4.05 16.95 4.40
CA VAL A 174 -3.61 16.11 5.55
C VAL A 174 -4.62 16.15 6.69
N LEU A 175 -5.02 17.34 7.12
CA LEU A 175 -5.94 17.52 8.24
C LEU A 175 -7.34 16.96 7.98
N GLU A 176 -7.77 16.89 6.71
CA GLU A 176 -9.04 16.23 6.38
C GLU A 176 -8.92 14.71 6.48
N VAL A 177 -7.81 14.12 6.02
CA VAL A 177 -7.55 12.67 6.20
C VAL A 177 -7.51 12.33 7.70
N VAL A 178 -6.86 13.17 8.52
CA VAL A 178 -6.82 13.04 9.99
C VAL A 178 -8.23 13.07 10.58
N ALA A 179 -9.01 14.11 10.27
CA ALA A 179 -10.37 14.27 10.80
C ALA A 179 -11.29 13.10 10.42
N ARG A 180 -11.17 12.59 9.19
CA ARG A 180 -11.91 11.40 8.73
C ARG A 180 -11.51 10.17 9.52
N HIS A 181 -10.23 9.96 9.75
CA HIS A 181 -9.74 8.82 10.52
C HIS A 181 -10.17 8.87 11.98
N GLU A 182 -9.96 10.01 12.66
CA GLU A 182 -10.35 10.25 14.05
C GLU A 182 -11.85 9.99 14.27
N LYS A 183 -12.69 10.44 13.33
CA LYS A 183 -14.13 10.16 13.37
C LYS A 183 -14.41 8.66 13.31
N ARG A 184 -13.81 7.94 12.35
CA ARG A 184 -14.04 6.50 12.16
C ARG A 184 -13.58 5.66 13.34
N ILE A 185 -12.43 5.98 13.97
CA ILE A 185 -11.98 5.25 15.16
C ILE A 185 -12.88 5.54 16.36
N THR A 186 -13.34 6.79 16.52
CA THR A 186 -14.30 7.15 17.56
C THR A 186 -15.62 6.40 17.40
N GLU A 187 -16.14 6.30 16.18
CA GLU A 187 -17.35 5.53 15.87
C GLU A 187 -17.14 4.03 16.18
N LEU A 188 -16.02 3.45 15.74
CA LEU A 188 -15.70 2.05 15.99
C LEU A 188 -15.62 1.73 17.49
N LEU A 189 -14.96 2.57 18.29
CA LEU A 189 -14.82 2.38 19.73
C LEU A 189 -16.15 2.62 20.48
N ARG A 190 -17.04 3.47 19.94
CA ARG A 190 -18.39 3.64 20.49
C ARG A 190 -19.28 2.43 20.21
N GLU A 191 -19.19 1.86 19.02
CA GLU A 191 -19.94 0.67 18.62
C GLU A 191 -19.45 -0.59 19.33
N HIS A 192 -18.16 -0.63 19.69
CA HIS A 192 -17.49 -1.77 20.31
C HIS A 192 -16.64 -1.36 21.52
N PRO A 193 -17.26 -0.90 22.62
CA PRO A 193 -16.54 -0.40 23.80
C PRO A 193 -15.72 -1.48 24.52
N GLU A 194 -16.00 -2.76 24.27
CA GLU A 194 -15.24 -3.89 24.80
C GLU A 194 -13.87 -4.07 24.13
N ARG A 195 -13.65 -3.45 22.96
CA ARG A 195 -12.42 -3.61 22.19
C ARG A 195 -11.42 -2.52 22.54
N SER A 196 -10.22 -2.93 22.92
CA SER A 196 -9.12 -2.00 23.15
C SER A 196 -8.31 -1.76 21.87
N PRO A 197 -8.00 -0.49 21.55
CA PRO A 197 -7.02 -0.18 20.53
C PRO A 197 -5.61 -0.57 21.00
N VAL A 198 -4.76 -0.93 20.04
CA VAL A 198 -3.32 -1.12 20.29
C VAL A 198 -2.67 0.25 20.52
N SER A 199 -1.88 0.36 21.60
CA SER A 199 -1.06 1.56 21.85
C SER A 199 0.27 1.49 21.09
N TYR A 200 0.73 2.63 20.59
CA TYR A 200 1.99 2.84 19.90
C TYR A 200 2.91 3.74 20.74
N GLU A 201 3.55 3.19 21.78
CA GLU A 201 4.44 3.96 22.66
C GLU A 201 5.83 4.18 22.05
N SER A 202 6.22 3.30 21.12
CA SER A 202 7.55 3.27 20.54
C SER A 202 7.56 2.99 19.04
N PHE A 203 8.74 3.14 18.44
CA PHE A 203 8.97 2.71 17.07
C PHE A 203 8.75 1.20 16.88
N ASP A 204 9.12 0.40 17.88
CA ASP A 204 8.97 -1.06 17.80
C ASP A 204 7.50 -1.48 17.83
N ASP A 205 6.65 -0.77 18.58
CA ASP A 205 5.20 -0.99 18.58
C ASP A 205 4.60 -0.71 17.20
N VAL A 206 5.06 0.37 16.57
CA VAL A 206 4.70 0.72 15.19
C VAL A 206 5.12 -0.40 14.23
N LEU A 207 6.35 -0.90 14.32
CA LEU A 207 6.82 -1.99 13.48
C LEU A 207 6.04 -3.28 13.72
N ALA A 208 5.71 -3.60 14.97
CA ALA A 208 4.93 -4.77 15.32
C ALA A 208 3.51 -4.71 14.72
N SER A 209 2.87 -3.55 14.75
CA SER A 209 1.58 -3.33 14.08
C SER A 209 1.68 -3.50 12.57
N ILE A 210 2.72 -2.94 11.93
CA ILE A 210 3.00 -3.13 10.49
C ILE A 210 3.20 -4.61 10.15
N ALA A 211 3.94 -5.36 10.98
CA ALA A 211 4.20 -6.77 10.75
C ALA A 211 2.92 -7.61 10.83
N ARG A 212 2.08 -7.44 11.87
CA ARG A 212 0.78 -8.14 11.98
C ARG A 212 -0.11 -7.87 10.78
N ALA A 213 -0.10 -6.63 10.36
CA ALA A 213 -0.77 -6.18 9.16
C ALA A 213 -0.29 -6.88 7.88
N HIS A 214 1.03 -7.07 7.72
CA HIS A 214 1.57 -7.80 6.57
C HIS A 214 1.18 -9.25 6.59
N VAL A 215 1.17 -9.88 7.76
CA VAL A 215 0.70 -11.26 7.89
C VAL A 215 -0.76 -11.40 7.44
N ALA A 216 -1.64 -10.50 7.86
CA ALA A 216 -3.03 -10.49 7.41
C ALA A 216 -3.14 -10.33 5.87
N MET A 217 -2.37 -9.42 5.30
CA MET A 217 -2.34 -9.21 3.85
C MET A 217 -1.79 -10.42 3.10
N ALA A 218 -0.64 -10.95 3.52
CA ALA A 218 -0.01 -12.12 2.93
C ALA A 218 -0.95 -13.31 2.91
N ARG A 219 -1.63 -13.58 4.03
CA ARG A 219 -2.65 -14.63 4.13
C ARG A 219 -3.78 -14.42 3.13
N HIS A 220 -4.27 -13.20 2.99
CA HIS A 220 -5.32 -12.89 2.02
C HIS A 220 -4.83 -13.06 0.57
N ARG A 221 -3.63 -12.57 0.25
CA ARG A 221 -3.02 -12.72 -1.09
C ARG A 221 -2.83 -14.19 -1.43
N GLN A 222 -2.33 -15.00 -0.51
CA GLN A 222 -2.23 -16.45 -0.70
C GLN A 222 -3.61 -17.08 -0.95
N LYS A 223 -4.62 -16.70 -0.16
CA LYS A 223 -6.00 -17.21 -0.31
C LYS A 223 -6.61 -16.91 -1.68
N VAL A 224 -6.36 -15.73 -2.25
CA VAL A 224 -6.89 -15.35 -3.57
C VAL A 224 -6.00 -15.76 -4.75
N GLY A 225 -4.89 -16.47 -4.50
CA GLY A 225 -3.93 -16.85 -5.53
C GLY A 225 -3.12 -15.67 -6.07
N GLY A 226 -2.85 -14.68 -5.22
CA GLY A 226 -2.11 -13.46 -5.52
C GLY A 226 -2.99 -12.32 -6.04
N LEU A 227 -3.68 -12.57 -7.15
CA LEU A 227 -4.57 -11.62 -7.81
C LEU A 227 -5.91 -12.28 -8.12
N SER A 228 -7.01 -11.62 -7.77
CA SER A 228 -8.36 -12.10 -8.11
C SER A 228 -8.79 -11.65 -9.51
N ARG A 229 -9.82 -12.30 -10.06
CA ARG A 229 -10.43 -11.89 -11.33
C ARG A 229 -10.96 -10.46 -11.23
N ASP A 230 -11.74 -10.19 -10.19
CA ASP A 230 -12.39 -8.90 -9.98
C ASP A 230 -11.35 -7.78 -9.82
N GLU A 231 -10.22 -8.04 -9.16
CA GLU A 231 -9.12 -7.08 -9.07
C GLU A 231 -8.52 -6.77 -10.44
N LEU A 232 -8.28 -7.80 -11.27
CA LEU A 232 -7.77 -7.59 -12.62
C LEU A 232 -8.79 -6.85 -13.51
N GLU A 233 -10.08 -7.18 -13.41
CA GLU A 233 -11.13 -6.45 -14.15
C GLU A 233 -11.24 -5.00 -13.69
N ARG A 234 -11.17 -4.71 -12.37
CA ARG A 234 -11.11 -3.36 -11.81
C ARG A 234 -9.88 -2.59 -12.30
N LEU A 235 -8.73 -3.24 -12.42
CA LEU A 235 -7.52 -2.63 -12.99
C LEU A 235 -7.70 -2.27 -14.46
N LYS A 236 -8.41 -3.10 -15.23
CA LYS A 236 -8.64 -2.91 -16.66
C LYS A 236 -9.81 -1.99 -16.99
N GLY A 237 -10.78 -1.85 -16.08
CA GLY A 237 -12.04 -1.16 -16.33
C GLY A 237 -12.94 -1.89 -17.34
N ARG A 238 -12.72 -3.20 -17.56
CA ARG A 238 -13.51 -4.05 -18.47
C ARG A 238 -13.37 -5.54 -18.11
N PRO A 239 -14.29 -6.41 -18.58
CA PRO A 239 -14.14 -7.86 -18.48
C PRO A 239 -12.82 -8.36 -19.10
N LEU A 240 -12.31 -9.48 -18.57
CA LEU A 240 -11.08 -10.12 -19.07
C LEU A 240 -11.31 -10.77 -20.44
N SER A 241 -10.33 -10.63 -21.31
CA SER A 241 -10.21 -11.45 -22.53
C SER A 241 -9.66 -12.85 -22.20
N ALA A 242 -9.78 -13.80 -23.13
CA ALA A 242 -9.23 -15.15 -22.97
C ALA A 242 -7.73 -15.16 -22.62
N THR A 243 -6.93 -14.29 -23.25
CA THR A 243 -5.50 -14.15 -22.96
C THR A 243 -5.25 -13.63 -21.54
N GLU A 244 -6.09 -12.73 -21.04
CA GLU A 244 -5.99 -12.20 -19.67
C GLU A 244 -6.46 -13.21 -18.63
N GLU A 245 -7.44 -14.06 -18.97
CA GLU A 245 -7.81 -15.21 -18.13
C GLU A 245 -6.67 -16.24 -18.04
N ALA A 246 -6.00 -16.55 -19.16
CA ALA A 246 -4.82 -17.43 -19.16
C ALA A 246 -3.69 -16.84 -18.30
N PHE A 247 -3.39 -15.55 -18.46
CA PHE A 247 -2.45 -14.83 -17.61
C PHE A 247 -2.82 -14.91 -16.13
N LEU A 248 -4.10 -14.71 -15.79
CA LEU A 248 -4.55 -14.79 -14.40
C LEU A 248 -4.35 -16.20 -13.82
N ARG A 249 -4.57 -17.26 -14.61
CA ARG A 249 -4.32 -18.65 -14.18
C ARG A 249 -2.84 -18.89 -13.93
N GLU A 250 -1.95 -18.39 -14.79
CA GLU A 250 -0.50 -18.44 -14.56
C GLU A 250 -0.12 -17.75 -13.24
N VAL A 251 -0.67 -16.55 -12.98
CA VAL A 251 -0.43 -15.83 -11.71
C VAL A 251 -0.89 -16.66 -10.52
N GLN A 252 -2.05 -17.32 -10.64
CA GLN A 252 -2.64 -18.15 -9.60
C GLN A 252 -1.98 -19.55 -9.48
N GLY A 253 -0.98 -19.86 -10.32
CA GLY A 253 -0.34 -21.17 -10.36
C GLY A 253 -1.28 -22.32 -10.77
N LYS A 254 -2.37 -22.01 -11.47
CA LYS A 254 -3.35 -23.01 -11.93
C LYS A 254 -2.86 -23.62 -13.25
N PRO A 255 -2.99 -24.96 -13.44
CA PRO A 255 -2.60 -25.61 -14.67
C PRO A 255 -3.44 -25.11 -15.85
N ASP A 256 -2.81 -25.07 -17.03
CA ASP A 256 -3.51 -24.80 -18.28
C ASP A 256 -4.38 -26.02 -18.64
N PRO A 257 -5.72 -25.88 -18.72
CA PRO A 257 -6.59 -27.01 -19.06
C PRO A 257 -6.36 -27.55 -20.48
N ASP A 258 -5.74 -26.77 -21.37
CA ASP A 258 -5.43 -27.22 -22.72
C ASP A 258 -4.06 -27.91 -22.83
N ALA A 259 -3.21 -27.85 -21.79
CA ALA A 259 -1.93 -28.56 -21.75
C ALA A 259 -2.08 -30.08 -21.49
N ALA A 260 -3.30 -30.54 -21.18
CA ALA A 260 -3.61 -31.94 -20.90
C ALA A 260 -4.25 -32.70 -22.07
N LYS A 261 -4.34 -32.09 -23.26
CA LYS A 261 -4.89 -32.68 -24.50
C LYS A 261 -3.80 -32.84 -25.55
#